data_AF-A0A919UPV2-F1
#
_entry.id   AF-A0A919UPV2-F1
#
_cell.length_a   1.000
_cell.length_b   1.000
_cell.length_c   1.000
_cell.angle_alpha   90.00
_cell.angle_beta   90.00
_cell.angle_gamma   90.00
#
_symmetry.space_group_name_H-M   'P 1'
#
loop_
_entity.id
_entity.type
_entity.pdbx_description
1 polymer ?
#
loop_
_entity_poly.entity_id
_entity_poly.type
_entity_poly.pdbx_seq_one_letter_code
_entity_poly.pdbx_strand_id
1 'polypeptide(L)'
;MGESIEATLTSLAGDGATGALRAGRAGTVYLHQGRVCHVECQGTPSVEELLTASGRISANGVRTTRQSAVGDGGDILVRRGVLTKGELQLCVLGATLDASFFLFGLAGPKLRFRDGDRHWLGTHWYFDVPALLLECRRRRARLDRAWPSAELDAKPVRPVRRIGSKHVVLSATQWEVLLAADDESTPAELAKRIGLSAYATLVAVRELAAADLLIRPEPEPLPRPVQKPPQKEAPEPEPAASLPRRAERSGLRPGMGPQQPRPITPQTTGDPTDVNLLIRLRDALEALQ
;
A
#
# COMPACT_ATOMS: atom_id res chain seq x y z
N MET A 1 -12.82 -17.24 8.10
CA MET A 1 -11.74 -16.66 7.26
C MET A 1 -12.39 -15.60 6.40
N GLY A 2 -12.06 -14.32 6.59
CA GLY A 2 -12.57 -13.27 5.72
C GLY A 2 -12.03 -13.47 4.30
N GLU A 3 -12.89 -13.33 3.30
CA GLU A 3 -12.49 -13.39 1.90
C GLU A 3 -11.52 -12.23 1.60
N SER A 4 -10.39 -12.52 0.96
CA SER A 4 -9.42 -11.48 0.58
C SER A 4 -10.00 -10.65 -0.56
N ILE A 5 -9.80 -9.33 -0.50
CA ILE A 5 -10.23 -8.40 -1.55
C ILE A 5 -9.69 -8.79 -2.93
N GLU A 6 -8.47 -9.33 -3.00
CA GLU A 6 -7.86 -9.80 -4.25
C GLU A 6 -8.61 -11.00 -4.85
N ALA A 7 -9.04 -11.94 -4.01
CA ALA A 7 -9.75 -13.14 -4.46
C ALA A 7 -11.14 -12.80 -4.99
N THR A 8 -11.92 -12.00 -4.23
CA THR A 8 -13.24 -11.53 -4.68
C THR A 8 -13.13 -10.68 -5.94
N LEU A 9 -12.13 -9.79 -6.02
CA LEU A 9 -11.94 -8.96 -7.19
C LEU A 9 -11.57 -9.78 -8.43
N THR A 10 -10.76 -10.83 -8.28
CA THR A 10 -10.43 -11.76 -9.37
C THR A 10 -11.66 -12.52 -9.86
N SER A 11 -12.53 -12.98 -8.95
CA SER A 11 -13.80 -13.63 -9.32
C SER A 11 -14.69 -12.68 -10.11
N LEU A 12 -14.93 -11.46 -9.60
CA LEU A 12 -15.75 -10.45 -10.27
C LEU A 12 -15.20 -10.06 -11.65
N ALA A 13 -13.87 -10.06 -11.80
CA ALA A 13 -13.23 -9.84 -13.09
C ALA A 13 -13.51 -10.97 -14.08
N GLY A 14 -13.39 -12.23 -13.63
CA GLY A 14 -13.70 -13.41 -14.42
C GLY A 14 -15.17 -13.45 -14.87
N ASP A 15 -16.08 -13.00 -14.01
CA ASP A 15 -17.52 -12.94 -14.29
C ASP A 15 -17.92 -11.73 -15.17
N GLY A 16 -16.97 -10.85 -15.53
CA GLY A 16 -17.27 -9.65 -16.32
C GLY A 16 -18.15 -8.63 -15.59
N ALA A 17 -18.09 -8.60 -14.26
CA ALA A 17 -18.99 -7.81 -13.44
C ALA A 17 -18.90 -6.29 -13.72
N THR A 18 -20.03 -5.60 -13.59
CA THR A 18 -20.12 -4.13 -13.66
C THR A 18 -20.80 -3.61 -12.41
N GLY A 19 -20.10 -2.80 -11.61
CA GLY A 19 -20.63 -2.34 -10.33
C GLY A 19 -19.55 -1.86 -9.38
N ALA A 20 -19.87 -1.79 -8.09
CA ALA A 20 -18.96 -1.32 -7.06
C ALA A 20 -18.75 -2.37 -5.96
N LEU A 21 -17.51 -2.78 -5.73
CA LEU A 21 -17.09 -3.61 -4.60
C LEU A 21 -16.67 -2.70 -3.44
N ARG A 22 -17.52 -2.61 -2.41
CA ARG A 22 -17.26 -1.81 -1.21
C ARG A 22 -16.50 -2.61 -0.16
N ALA A 23 -15.38 -2.09 0.31
CA ALA A 23 -14.56 -2.65 1.39
C ALA A 23 -14.81 -1.89 2.72
N GLY A 24 -16.05 -1.97 3.22
CA GLY A 24 -16.46 -1.26 4.44
C GLY A 24 -16.32 0.25 4.33
N ARG A 25 -15.62 0.86 5.29
CA ARG A 25 -15.28 2.31 5.27
C ARG A 25 -13.93 2.60 4.61
N ALA A 26 -13.15 1.56 4.31
CA ALA A 26 -11.80 1.71 3.82
C ALA A 26 -11.73 2.18 2.37
N GLY A 27 -12.71 1.82 1.55
CA GLY A 27 -12.72 2.19 0.14
C GLY A 27 -13.72 1.42 -0.71
N THR A 28 -13.72 1.75 -2.01
CA THR A 28 -14.59 1.15 -3.03
C THR A 28 -13.80 0.92 -4.31
N VAL A 29 -13.97 -0.25 -4.92
CA VAL A 29 -13.44 -0.58 -6.25
C VAL A 29 -14.59 -0.56 -7.25
N TYR A 30 -14.49 0.24 -8.30
CA TYR A 30 -15.48 0.32 -9.36
C TYR A 30 -15.04 -0.52 -10.55
N LEU A 31 -15.93 -1.40 -11.02
CA LEU A 31 -15.72 -2.30 -12.14
C LEU A 31 -16.67 -2.00 -13.29
N HIS A 32 -16.18 -2.21 -14.50
CA HIS A 32 -16.98 -2.23 -15.71
C HIS A 32 -16.47 -3.35 -16.62
N GLN A 33 -17.36 -4.30 -16.92
CA GLN A 33 -17.05 -5.49 -17.72
C GLN A 33 -15.80 -6.23 -17.21
N GLY A 34 -15.72 -6.45 -15.90
CA GLY A 34 -14.62 -7.16 -15.24
C GLY A 34 -13.31 -6.38 -15.11
N ARG A 35 -13.24 -5.15 -15.64
CA ARG A 35 -12.07 -4.27 -15.52
C ARG A 35 -12.30 -3.19 -14.49
N VAL A 36 -11.26 -2.82 -13.74
CA VAL A 36 -11.34 -1.73 -12.77
C VAL A 36 -11.29 -0.41 -13.52
N CYS A 37 -12.25 0.47 -13.26
CA CYS A 37 -12.26 1.82 -13.84
C CYS A 37 -11.86 2.91 -12.84
N HIS A 38 -12.09 2.67 -11.55
CA HIS A 38 -11.71 3.59 -10.49
C HIS A 38 -11.60 2.88 -9.13
N VAL A 39 -10.78 3.40 -8.23
CA VAL A 39 -10.70 2.95 -6.84
C VAL A 39 -10.64 4.17 -5.93
N GLU A 40 -11.43 4.14 -4.87
CA GLU A 40 -11.38 5.10 -3.76
C GLU A 40 -10.82 4.40 -2.52
N CYS A 41 -9.96 5.08 -1.76
CA CYS A 41 -9.49 4.63 -0.46
C CYS A 41 -9.46 5.80 0.53
N GLN A 42 -9.92 5.57 1.76
CA GLN A 42 -9.90 6.58 2.82
C GLN A 42 -8.47 7.02 3.16
N GLY A 43 -7.47 6.15 2.98
CA GLY A 43 -6.07 6.44 3.29
C GLY A 43 -5.33 7.27 2.23
N THR A 44 -5.97 7.60 1.11
CA THR A 44 -5.35 8.30 -0.02
C THR A 44 -6.12 9.56 -0.37
N PRO A 45 -5.47 10.56 -1.01
CA PRO A 45 -6.18 11.69 -1.59
C PRO A 45 -7.27 11.22 -2.56
N SER A 46 -8.49 11.73 -2.40
CA SER A 46 -9.55 11.48 -3.37
C SER A 46 -9.35 12.36 -4.61
N VAL A 47 -10.00 12.02 -5.74
CA VAL A 47 -9.93 12.88 -6.93
C VAL A 47 -10.48 14.28 -6.64
N GLU A 48 -11.50 14.40 -5.78
CA GLU A 48 -12.02 15.69 -5.33
C GLU A 48 -10.99 16.51 -4.54
N GLU A 49 -10.22 15.86 -3.67
CA GLU A 49 -9.15 16.50 -2.91
C GLU A 49 -8.04 16.97 -3.84
N LEU A 50 -7.61 16.14 -4.80
CA LEU A 50 -6.61 16.50 -5.82
C LEU A 50 -7.08 17.66 -6.71
N LEU A 51 -8.33 17.63 -7.16
CA LEU A 51 -8.94 18.71 -7.95
C LEU A 51 -8.96 20.02 -7.17
N THR A 52 -9.34 19.98 -5.90
CA THR A 52 -9.42 21.16 -5.04
C THR A 52 -8.03 21.71 -4.73
N ALA A 53 -7.06 20.84 -4.41
CA ALA A 53 -5.67 21.21 -4.16
C ALA A 53 -5.01 21.87 -5.37
N SER A 54 -5.46 21.54 -6.58
CA SER A 54 -4.98 22.17 -7.82
C SER A 54 -5.34 23.66 -7.96
N GLY A 55 -6.27 24.18 -7.14
CA GLY A 55 -6.74 25.56 -7.19
C GLY A 55 -7.64 25.91 -8.38
N ARG A 56 -7.85 25.00 -9.34
CA ARG A 56 -8.67 25.23 -10.55
C ARG A 56 -10.17 25.16 -10.31
N ILE A 57 -10.60 24.47 -9.26
CA ILE A 57 -12.01 24.32 -8.90
C ILE A 57 -12.16 24.33 -7.37
N SER A 58 -13.18 25.03 -6.87
CA SER A 58 -13.46 25.04 -5.44
C SER A 58 -14.11 23.74 -4.99
N ALA A 59 -13.99 23.40 -3.69
CA ALA A 59 -14.67 22.24 -3.11
C ALA A 59 -16.19 22.25 -3.35
N ASN A 60 -16.81 23.44 -3.36
CA ASN A 60 -18.22 23.58 -3.70
C ASN A 60 -18.47 23.26 -5.19
N GLY A 61 -17.62 23.76 -6.10
CA GLY A 61 -17.71 23.45 -7.53
C GLY A 61 -17.60 21.96 -7.82
N VAL A 62 -16.68 21.25 -7.15
CA VAL A 62 -16.56 19.79 -7.25
C VAL A 62 -17.84 19.11 -6.76
N ARG A 63 -18.33 19.50 -5.58
CA ARG A 63 -19.57 18.95 -4.99
C ARG A 63 -20.77 19.13 -5.90
N THR A 64 -21.00 20.34 -6.42
CA THR A 64 -22.10 20.63 -7.34
C THR A 64 -21.98 19.78 -8.60
N THR A 65 -20.78 19.65 -9.16
CA THR A 65 -20.55 18.81 -10.35
C THR A 65 -20.89 17.36 -10.07
N ARG A 66 -20.42 16.80 -8.94
CA ARG A 66 -20.72 15.43 -8.50
C ARG A 66 -22.21 15.18 -8.29
N GLN A 67 -22.92 16.13 -7.69
CA GLN A 67 -24.37 16.02 -7.45
C GLN A 67 -25.19 16.06 -8.76
N SER A 68 -24.72 16.81 -9.75
CA SER A 68 -25.38 16.89 -11.06
C SER A 68 -24.99 15.77 -12.03
N ALA A 69 -23.87 15.10 -11.78
CA ALA A 69 -23.33 14.09 -12.69
C ALA A 69 -24.12 12.78 -12.63
N VAL A 70 -24.35 12.17 -13.79
CA VAL A 70 -24.97 10.83 -13.92
C VAL A 70 -23.93 9.86 -14.44
N GLY A 71 -22.75 9.86 -13.81
CA GLY A 71 -21.59 9.08 -14.27
C GLY A 71 -20.83 9.73 -15.43
N ASP A 72 -21.01 11.03 -15.68
CA ASP A 72 -20.34 11.82 -16.71
C ASP A 72 -19.58 13.03 -16.12
N GLY A 73 -19.31 13.01 -14.81
CA GLY A 73 -18.72 14.14 -14.10
C GLY A 73 -17.36 14.58 -14.62
N GLY A 74 -16.53 13.64 -15.06
CA GLY A 74 -15.26 13.94 -15.70
C GLY A 74 -15.43 14.70 -17.02
N ASP A 75 -16.40 14.31 -17.85
CA ASP A 75 -16.70 15.01 -19.11
C ASP A 75 -17.28 16.41 -18.85
N ILE A 76 -18.05 16.60 -17.77
CA ILE A 76 -18.49 17.92 -17.33
C ILE A 76 -17.29 18.80 -16.96
N LEU A 77 -16.33 18.28 -16.21
CA LEU A 77 -15.11 19.02 -15.84
C LEU A 77 -14.28 19.39 -17.07
N VAL A 78 -14.18 18.49 -18.05
CA VAL A 78 -13.47 18.75 -19.31
C VAL A 78 -14.18 19.81 -20.15
N ARG A 79 -15.51 19.69 -20.33
CA ARG A 79 -16.31 20.68 -21.07
C ARG A 79 -16.25 22.07 -20.44
N ARG A 80 -16.14 22.17 -19.11
CA ARG A 80 -15.98 23.43 -18.38
C ARG A 80 -14.56 23.99 -18.39
N GLY A 81 -13.60 23.28 -18.99
CA GLY A 81 -12.19 23.68 -19.04
C GLY A 81 -11.45 23.60 -17.71
N VAL A 82 -11.99 22.87 -16.72
CA VAL A 82 -11.31 22.67 -15.43
C VAL A 82 -10.09 21.78 -15.59
N LEU A 83 -10.21 20.77 -16.45
CA LEU A 83 -9.14 19.85 -16.84
C LEU A 83 -9.22 19.60 -18.34
N THR A 84 -8.08 19.30 -18.96
CA THR A 84 -8.04 18.62 -20.25
C THR A 84 -8.37 17.13 -20.07
N LYS A 85 -8.71 16.45 -21.18
CA LYS A 85 -8.93 14.99 -21.15
C LYS A 85 -7.69 14.23 -20.67
N GLY A 86 -6.50 14.66 -21.09
CA GLY A 86 -5.23 14.04 -20.69
C GLY A 86 -4.96 14.21 -19.19
N GLU A 87 -5.18 15.41 -18.65
CA GLU A 87 -5.05 15.65 -17.20
C GLU A 87 -6.04 14.80 -16.40
N LEU A 88 -7.31 14.70 -16.85
CA LEU A 88 -8.29 13.83 -16.20
C LEU A 88 -7.85 12.37 -16.18
N GLN A 89 -7.33 11.85 -17.29
CA GLN A 89 -6.81 10.48 -17.36
C GLN A 89 -5.62 10.27 -16.43
N LEU A 90 -4.67 11.21 -16.37
CA LEU A 90 -3.53 11.15 -15.45
C LEU A 90 -3.98 11.21 -13.99
N CYS A 91 -4.94 12.07 -13.64
CA CYS A 91 -5.51 12.15 -12.30
C CYS A 91 -6.20 10.84 -11.91
N VAL A 92 -7.05 10.28 -12.78
CA VAL A 92 -7.73 8.99 -12.52
C VAL A 92 -6.72 7.85 -12.41
N LEU A 93 -5.70 7.83 -13.28
CA LEU A 93 -4.63 6.84 -13.24
C LEU A 93 -3.90 6.87 -11.89
N GLY A 94 -3.40 8.05 -11.50
CA GLY A 94 -2.66 8.23 -10.25
C GLY A 94 -3.49 7.92 -9.01
N ALA A 95 -4.70 8.47 -8.90
CA ALA A 95 -5.60 8.25 -7.77
C ALA A 95 -6.00 6.77 -7.65
N THR A 96 -6.30 6.11 -8.76
CA THR A 96 -6.69 4.69 -8.75
C THR A 96 -5.53 3.80 -8.34
N LEU A 97 -4.32 4.04 -8.87
CA LEU A 97 -3.14 3.25 -8.48
C LEU A 97 -2.77 3.43 -7.01
N ASP A 98 -2.87 4.65 -6.48
CA ASP A 98 -2.67 4.90 -5.06
C ASP A 98 -3.73 4.22 -4.22
N ALA A 99 -5.00 4.47 -4.50
CA ALA A 99 -6.09 3.87 -3.73
C ALA A 99 -6.05 2.33 -3.77
N SER A 100 -5.73 1.73 -4.91
CA SER A 100 -5.55 0.26 -5.03
C SER A 100 -4.45 -0.25 -4.13
N PHE A 101 -3.28 0.42 -4.14
CA PHE A 101 -2.14 0.03 -3.32
C PHE A 101 -2.46 0.01 -1.82
N PHE A 102 -3.14 1.06 -1.33
CA PHE A 102 -3.52 1.14 0.08
C PHE A 102 -4.70 0.22 0.42
N LEU A 103 -5.70 0.10 -0.45
CA LEU A 103 -6.90 -0.68 -0.20
C LEU A 103 -6.62 -2.20 -0.24
N PHE A 104 -5.81 -2.67 -1.18
CA PHE A 104 -5.53 -4.11 -1.34
C PHE A 104 -4.59 -4.66 -0.27
N GLY A 105 -3.79 -3.79 0.36
CA GLY A 105 -2.96 -4.16 1.51
C GLY A 105 -3.73 -4.32 2.83
N LEU A 106 -5.03 -4.02 2.88
CA LEU A 106 -5.83 -4.12 4.10
C LEU A 106 -6.30 -5.55 4.37
N ALA A 107 -6.09 -6.00 5.61
CA ALA A 107 -6.60 -7.28 6.07
C ALA A 107 -8.06 -7.19 6.51
N GLY A 108 -8.89 -8.12 6.02
CA GLY A 108 -10.23 -8.38 6.56
C GLY A 108 -11.32 -7.31 6.40
N PRO A 109 -11.31 -6.40 5.40
CA PRO A 109 -12.46 -5.53 5.19
C PRO A 109 -13.69 -6.37 4.82
N LYS A 110 -14.87 -6.02 5.35
CA LYS A 110 -16.12 -6.65 4.94
C LYS A 110 -16.48 -6.20 3.52
N LEU A 111 -16.39 -7.13 2.57
CA LEU A 111 -16.67 -6.88 1.16
C LEU A 111 -18.17 -6.95 0.86
N ARG A 112 -18.68 -5.99 0.09
CA ARG A 112 -20.04 -6.02 -0.47
C ARG A 112 -20.05 -5.46 -1.88
N PHE A 113 -20.42 -6.31 -2.84
CA PHE A 113 -20.63 -5.89 -4.22
C PHE A 113 -22.02 -5.29 -4.41
N ARG A 114 -22.11 -4.23 -5.21
CA ARG A 114 -23.35 -3.58 -5.65
C ARG A 114 -23.32 -3.54 -7.17
N ASP A 115 -24.23 -4.28 -7.78
CA ASP A 115 -24.36 -4.34 -9.24
C ASP A 115 -24.81 -2.98 -9.80
N GLY A 116 -24.24 -2.59 -10.94
CA GLY A 116 -24.60 -1.36 -11.66
C GLY A 116 -24.12 -0.05 -11.04
N ASP A 117 -23.64 -0.02 -9.79
CA ASP A 117 -23.07 1.18 -9.15
C ASP A 117 -21.85 1.69 -9.94
N ARG A 118 -21.83 2.99 -10.24
CA ARG A 118 -20.74 3.66 -10.99
C ARG A 118 -20.16 4.82 -10.21
N HIS A 119 -18.88 5.10 -10.47
CA HIS A 119 -18.26 6.32 -9.96
C HIS A 119 -18.79 7.55 -10.70
N TRP A 120 -18.96 8.67 -9.99
CA TRP A 120 -19.59 9.88 -10.53
C TRP A 120 -18.79 10.53 -11.66
N LEU A 121 -17.46 10.35 -11.68
CA LEU A 121 -16.60 10.83 -12.76
C LEU A 121 -16.89 10.16 -14.10
N GLY A 122 -17.45 8.95 -14.08
CA GLY A 122 -17.50 8.08 -15.25
C GLY A 122 -16.22 7.29 -15.45
N THR A 123 -16.13 6.65 -16.62
CA THR A 123 -15.02 5.75 -16.95
C THR A 123 -14.05 6.42 -17.92
N HIS A 124 -12.85 6.74 -17.43
CA HIS A 124 -11.81 7.43 -18.21
C HIS A 124 -10.55 6.60 -18.46
N TRP A 125 -10.40 5.50 -17.72
CA TRP A 125 -9.31 4.55 -17.83
C TRP A 125 -9.78 3.15 -17.39
N TYR A 126 -9.08 2.11 -17.84
CA TYR A 126 -9.32 0.72 -17.44
C TYR A 126 -8.03 0.07 -16.95
N PHE A 127 -8.17 -0.76 -15.93
CA PHE A 127 -7.11 -1.61 -15.41
C PHE A 127 -7.56 -3.06 -15.41
N ASP A 128 -6.71 -3.92 -15.94
CA ASP A 128 -6.87 -5.36 -15.74
C ASP A 128 -6.51 -5.70 -14.30
N VAL A 129 -7.37 -6.50 -13.64
CA VAL A 129 -7.19 -6.85 -12.23
C VAL A 129 -5.83 -7.51 -11.96
N PRO A 130 -5.37 -8.50 -12.74
CA PRO A 130 -4.06 -9.11 -12.51
C PRO A 130 -2.89 -8.11 -12.63
N ALA A 131 -2.96 -7.19 -13.60
CA ALA A 131 -1.94 -6.16 -13.81
C ALA A 131 -1.91 -5.16 -12.64
N LEU A 132 -3.08 -4.77 -12.14
CA LEU A 132 -3.21 -3.87 -11.01
C LEU A 132 -2.66 -4.49 -9.71
N LEU A 133 -2.93 -5.77 -9.47
CA LEU A 133 -2.35 -6.51 -8.33
C LEU A 133 -0.82 -6.66 -8.45
N LEU A 134 -0.31 -6.90 -9.66
CA LEU A 134 1.13 -6.93 -9.89
C LEU A 134 1.79 -5.57 -9.62
N GLU A 135 1.15 -4.48 -10.04
CA GLU A 135 1.62 -3.12 -9.76
C GLU A 135 1.64 -2.82 -8.26
N CYS A 136 0.63 -3.26 -7.51
CA CYS A 136 0.62 -3.13 -6.05
C CYS A 136 1.81 -3.85 -5.39
N ARG A 137 2.13 -5.07 -5.84
CA ARG A 137 3.30 -5.83 -5.38
C ARG A 137 4.61 -5.13 -5.75
N ARG A 138 4.73 -4.62 -6.98
CA ARG A 138 5.91 -3.85 -7.42
C ARG A 138 6.12 -2.61 -6.56
N ARG A 139 5.04 -1.89 -6.24
CA ARG A 139 5.04 -0.72 -5.37
C ARG A 139 5.50 -1.05 -3.95
N ARG A 140 5.03 -2.17 -3.38
CA ARG A 140 5.46 -2.67 -2.06
C ARG A 140 6.96 -2.97 -2.07
N ALA A 141 7.43 -3.74 -3.04
CA ALA A 141 8.85 -4.08 -3.17
C ALA A 141 9.75 -2.83 -3.32
N ARG A 142 9.27 -1.76 -3.97
CA ARG A 142 9.99 -0.48 -4.02
C ARG A 142 10.08 0.19 -2.65
N LEU A 143 8.99 0.22 -1.87
CA LEU A 143 9.04 0.78 -0.51
C LEU A 143 9.97 -0.03 0.39
N ASP A 144 9.95 -1.35 0.29
CA ASP A 144 10.81 -2.22 1.10
C ASP A 144 12.30 -2.04 0.76
N ARG A 145 12.62 -1.73 -0.50
CA ARG A 145 13.98 -1.33 -0.92
C ARG A 145 14.41 0.03 -0.37
N ALA A 146 13.48 0.99 -0.26
CA ALA A 146 13.77 2.30 0.31
C ALA A 146 13.94 2.21 1.85
N TRP A 147 13.08 1.44 2.52
CA TRP A 147 13.16 1.17 3.95
C TRP A 147 12.38 -0.12 4.27
N PRO A 148 13.00 -1.17 4.84
CA PRO A 148 12.40 -2.51 4.97
C PRO A 148 11.46 -2.65 6.19
N SER A 149 10.73 -1.59 6.53
CA SER A 149 9.76 -1.54 7.64
C SER A 149 8.65 -0.54 7.33
N ALA A 150 7.45 -0.76 7.88
CA ALA A 150 6.32 0.17 7.75
C ALA A 150 6.21 1.17 8.91
N GLU A 151 7.20 1.22 9.80
CA GLU A 151 7.16 2.07 11.01
C GLU A 151 6.98 3.56 10.73
N LEU A 152 7.45 4.04 9.58
CA LEU A 152 7.34 5.44 9.17
C LEU A 152 5.97 5.79 8.56
N ASP A 153 5.25 4.80 8.04
CA ASP A 153 4.06 5.02 7.22
C ASP A 153 2.89 5.63 8.01
N ALA A 154 2.87 5.43 9.33
CA ALA A 154 1.81 5.86 10.25
C ALA A 154 2.31 6.79 11.37
N LYS A 155 3.57 7.24 11.32
CA LYS A 155 4.14 8.15 12.31
C LYS A 155 4.26 9.57 11.73
N PRO A 156 4.21 10.61 12.58
CA PRO A 156 4.40 11.98 12.12
C PRO A 156 5.74 12.17 11.39
N VAL A 157 5.72 12.89 10.28
CA VAL A 157 6.94 13.22 9.54
C VAL A 157 7.64 14.38 10.25
N ARG A 158 8.85 14.11 10.76
CA ARG A 158 9.63 15.05 11.58
C ARG A 158 11.00 15.31 10.96
N PRO A 159 11.21 16.42 10.23
CA PRO A 159 12.52 16.75 9.68
C PRO A 159 13.56 16.99 10.77
N VAL A 160 14.81 16.62 10.51
CA VAL A 160 15.92 17.00 11.38
C VAL A 160 16.13 18.52 11.35
N ARG A 161 16.43 19.12 12.51
CA ARG A 161 16.62 20.57 12.62
C ARG A 161 17.99 21.04 12.13
N ARG A 162 18.98 20.15 12.11
CA ARG A 162 20.32 20.40 11.59
C ARG A 162 20.77 19.19 10.79
N ILE A 163 21.11 19.43 9.53
CA ILE A 163 21.67 18.42 8.64
C ILE A 163 23.18 18.39 8.87
N GLY A 164 23.73 17.21 9.17
CA GLY A 164 25.17 17.03 9.41
C GLY A 164 26.03 17.06 8.13
N SER A 165 25.40 17.07 6.96
CA SER A 165 26.02 17.05 5.64
C SER A 165 26.18 18.46 5.06
N LYS A 166 27.27 18.70 4.32
CA LYS A 166 27.51 19.98 3.63
C LYS A 166 26.53 20.24 2.48
N HIS A 167 26.07 19.18 1.82
CA HIS A 167 25.14 19.23 0.69
C HIS A 167 24.15 18.08 0.80
N VAL A 168 22.92 18.32 0.34
CA VAL A 168 21.85 17.32 0.20
C VAL A 168 21.19 17.55 -1.16
N VAL A 169 20.97 16.46 -1.90
CA VAL A 169 20.21 16.49 -3.16
C VAL A 169 18.83 15.92 -2.87
N LEU A 170 17.80 16.67 -3.24
CA LEU A 170 16.41 16.30 -3.02
C LEU A 170 15.65 16.25 -4.35
N SER A 171 14.77 15.28 -4.50
CA SER A 171 13.74 15.34 -5.54
C SER A 171 12.70 16.41 -5.21
N ALA A 172 11.92 16.83 -6.20
CA ALA A 172 10.82 17.79 -5.99
C ALA A 172 9.85 17.30 -4.91
N THR A 173 9.44 16.03 -4.95
CA THR A 173 8.54 15.43 -3.95
C THR A 173 9.16 15.41 -2.56
N GLN A 174 10.45 15.08 -2.42
CA GLN A 174 11.12 15.10 -1.12
C GLN A 174 11.18 16.53 -0.55
N TRP A 175 11.45 17.52 -1.40
CA TRP A 175 11.44 18.93 -1.01
C TRP A 175 10.05 19.41 -0.58
N GLU A 176 9.01 19.08 -1.34
CA GLU A 176 7.61 19.41 -1.00
C GLU A 176 7.18 18.78 0.33
N VAL A 177 7.55 17.52 0.58
CA VAL A 177 7.27 16.84 1.86
C VAL A 177 7.97 17.53 3.02
N LEU A 178 9.25 17.91 2.87
CA LEU A 178 10.00 18.61 3.93
C LEU A 178 9.43 20.00 4.21
N LEU A 179 9.01 20.74 3.18
CA LEU A 179 8.37 22.04 3.35
C LEU A 179 7.01 21.95 4.04
N ALA A 180 6.26 20.88 3.77
CA ALA A 180 4.93 20.68 4.32
C ALA A 180 4.92 20.01 5.69
N ALA A 181 6.03 19.45 6.15
CA ALA A 181 6.11 18.73 7.42
C ALA A 181 5.94 19.69 8.61
N ASP A 182 5.02 19.34 9.50
CA ASP A 182 4.62 20.12 10.68
C ASP A 182 4.89 19.38 12.01
N ASP A 183 5.67 18.30 11.97
CA ASP A 183 5.96 17.38 13.07
C ASP A 183 4.75 16.60 13.63
N GLU A 184 3.55 16.79 13.09
CA GLU A 184 2.29 16.19 13.58
C GLU A 184 1.64 15.27 12.54
N SER A 185 1.67 15.66 11.27
CA SER A 185 0.99 14.96 10.19
C SER A 185 1.74 13.70 9.76
N THR A 186 0.99 12.61 9.61
CA THR A 186 1.47 11.37 8.96
C THR A 186 1.69 11.58 7.46
N PRO A 187 2.43 10.69 6.77
CA PRO A 187 2.62 10.79 5.32
C PRO A 187 1.30 10.84 4.53
N ALA A 188 0.29 10.07 4.95
CA ALA A 188 -1.02 10.05 4.30
C ALA A 188 -1.78 11.38 4.48
N GLU A 189 -1.71 11.98 5.67
CA GLU A 189 -2.33 13.28 5.96
C GLU A 189 -1.61 14.41 5.20
N LEU A 190 -0.27 14.37 5.15
CA LEU A 190 0.51 15.29 4.34
C LEU A 190 0.11 15.22 2.88
N ALA A 191 0.12 14.02 2.28
CA ALA A 191 -0.26 13.80 0.89
C ALA A 191 -1.62 14.41 0.54
N LYS A 192 -2.62 14.23 1.41
CA LYS A 192 -3.95 14.83 1.26
C LYS A 192 -3.93 16.35 1.33
N ARG A 193 -3.23 16.90 2.32
CA ARG A 193 -3.16 18.34 2.54
C ARG A 193 -2.52 19.08 1.36
N ILE A 194 -1.44 18.54 0.81
CA ILE A 194 -0.67 19.16 -0.27
C ILE A 194 -1.16 18.76 -1.67
N GLY A 195 -1.99 17.71 -1.78
CA GLY A 195 -2.48 17.21 -3.07
C GLY A 195 -1.44 16.36 -3.83
N LEU A 196 -0.57 15.65 -3.12
CA LEU A 196 0.41 14.72 -3.70
C LEU A 196 -0.07 13.28 -3.64
N SER A 197 0.49 12.42 -4.50
CA SER A 197 0.31 10.97 -4.40
C SER A 197 0.72 10.46 -3.02
N ALA A 198 -0.17 9.71 -2.35
CA ALA A 198 0.13 9.07 -1.07
C ALA A 198 1.27 8.06 -1.20
N TYR A 199 1.31 7.32 -2.31
CA TYR A 199 2.40 6.38 -2.58
C TYR A 199 3.74 7.11 -2.78
N ALA A 200 3.78 8.15 -3.62
CA ALA A 200 4.99 8.92 -3.85
C ALA A 200 5.48 9.60 -2.56
N THR A 201 4.56 10.08 -1.72
CA THR A 201 4.85 10.64 -0.41
C THR A 201 5.49 9.61 0.51
N LEU A 202 4.98 8.36 0.56
CA LEU A 202 5.61 7.28 1.34
C LEU A 202 7.01 6.94 0.84
N VAL A 203 7.22 6.87 -0.48
CA VAL A 203 8.55 6.64 -1.05
C VAL A 203 9.50 7.76 -0.61
N ALA A 204 9.09 9.02 -0.76
CA ALA A 204 9.89 10.16 -0.37
C ALA A 204 10.23 10.15 1.13
N VAL A 205 9.26 9.87 2.00
CA VAL A 205 9.48 9.77 3.46
C VAL A 205 10.48 8.68 3.81
N ARG A 206 10.34 7.47 3.22
CA ARG A 206 11.28 6.36 3.46
C ARG A 206 12.69 6.68 2.95
N GLU A 207 12.82 7.30 1.78
CA GLU A 207 14.11 7.75 1.24
C GLU A 207 14.75 8.86 2.08
N LEU A 208 13.95 9.84 2.56
CA LEU A 208 14.42 10.89 3.46
C LEU A 208 14.89 10.33 4.81
N ALA A 209 14.19 9.33 5.35
CA ALA A 209 14.62 8.65 6.57
C ALA A 209 15.91 7.84 6.35
N ALA A 210 16.04 7.15 5.22
CA ALA A 210 17.27 6.45 4.85
C ALA A 210 18.47 7.39 4.67
N ALA A 211 18.23 8.65 4.29
CA ALA A 211 19.24 9.70 4.20
C ALA A 211 19.49 10.46 5.53
N ASP A 212 18.93 9.99 6.65
CA ASP A 212 19.01 10.62 7.99
C ASP A 212 18.51 12.07 8.02
N LEU A 213 17.54 12.40 7.16
CA LEU A 213 16.91 13.73 7.08
C LEU A 213 15.63 13.83 7.92
N LEU A 214 15.15 12.71 8.45
CA LEU A 214 14.01 12.64 9.37
C LEU A 214 14.43 12.09 10.73
N ILE A 215 13.81 12.60 11.78
CA ILE A 215 13.88 12.02 13.12
C ILE A 215 13.18 10.67 13.08
N ARG A 216 13.92 9.61 13.41
CA ARG A 216 13.36 8.26 13.49
C ARG A 216 12.40 8.19 14.68
N PRO A 217 11.20 7.60 14.51
CA PRO A 217 10.30 7.39 15.62
C PRO A 217 11.00 6.52 16.68
N GLU A 218 10.92 6.93 17.94
CA GLU A 218 11.43 6.08 19.02
C GLU A 218 10.59 4.79 19.06
N PRO A 219 11.23 3.61 19.19
CA PRO A 219 10.50 2.36 19.30
C PRO A 219 9.55 2.45 20.49
N GLU A 220 8.29 2.10 20.27
CA GLU A 220 7.27 2.17 21.31
C GLU A 220 7.71 1.30 22.50
N PRO A 221 7.71 1.83 23.73
CA PRO A 221 8.16 1.06 24.88
C PRO A 221 7.33 -0.22 24.98
N LEU A 222 7.98 -1.38 25.01
CA LEU A 222 7.31 -2.66 25.18
C LEU A 222 6.36 -2.57 26.38
N PRO A 223 5.11 -3.06 26.26
CA PRO A 223 4.19 -3.07 27.39
C PRO A 223 4.87 -3.82 28.53
N ARG A 224 5.12 -3.11 29.64
CA ARG A 224 5.71 -3.72 30.83
C ARG A 224 4.82 -4.90 31.22
N PRO A 225 5.38 -6.08 31.52
CA PRO A 225 4.57 -7.19 32.01
C PRO A 225 3.77 -6.67 33.20
N VAL A 226 2.44 -6.72 33.10
CA VAL A 226 1.57 -6.41 34.23
C VAL A 226 1.97 -7.42 35.30
N GLN A 227 2.64 -6.94 36.36
CA GLN A 227 2.92 -7.78 37.52
C GLN A 227 1.55 -8.26 38.00
N LYS A 228 1.28 -9.56 37.87
CA LYS A 228 0.09 -10.16 38.48
C LYS A 228 0.11 -9.75 39.96
N PRO A 229 -1.02 -9.27 40.52
CA PRO A 229 -1.11 -9.05 41.96
C PRO A 229 -0.64 -10.32 42.68
N PRO A 230 0.10 -10.22 43.80
CA PRO A 230 0.54 -11.40 44.53
C PRO A 230 -0.70 -12.27 44.83
N GLN A 231 -0.70 -13.48 44.28
CA GLN A 231 -1.70 -14.47 44.61
C GLN A 231 -1.58 -14.69 46.12
N LYS A 232 -2.66 -14.39 46.85
CA LYS A 232 -2.82 -14.86 48.23
C LYS A 232 -2.64 -16.37 48.19
N GLU A 233 -1.60 -16.87 48.86
CA GLU A 233 -1.39 -18.29 49.08
C GLU A 233 -2.67 -18.88 49.67
N ALA A 234 -3.34 -19.72 48.88
CA ALA A 234 -4.34 -20.62 49.42
C ALA A 234 -3.58 -21.77 50.13
N PRO A 235 -4.04 -22.21 51.31
CA PRO A 235 -3.33 -23.21 52.09
C PRO A 235 -3.22 -24.55 51.35
N GLU A 236 -2.04 -25.17 51.53
CA GLU A 236 -1.64 -26.49 51.06
C GLU A 236 -2.70 -27.58 51.31
N PRO A 237 -3.04 -28.42 50.32
CA PRO A 237 -3.70 -29.69 50.59
C PRO A 237 -2.69 -30.77 51.01
N GLU A 238 -3.02 -31.46 52.09
CA GLU A 238 -2.31 -32.61 52.68
C GLU A 238 -2.05 -33.78 51.68
N PRO A 239 -1.05 -34.64 51.95
CA PRO A 239 -0.48 -35.54 50.97
C PRO A 239 -1.31 -36.82 50.79
N ALA A 240 -1.71 -37.12 49.55
CA ALA A 240 -2.29 -38.41 49.19
C ALA A 240 -1.25 -39.34 48.53
N ALA A 241 -0.89 -40.37 49.28
CA ALA A 241 -0.54 -41.74 48.89
C ALA A 241 0.23 -41.99 47.58
N SER A 242 1.46 -42.48 47.78
CA SER A 242 2.36 -43.13 46.82
C SER A 242 1.76 -44.37 46.14
N LEU A 243 1.96 -44.48 44.82
CA LEU A 243 1.82 -45.72 44.05
C LEU A 243 3.07 -45.99 43.18
N PRO A 244 3.37 -47.25 42.82
CA PRO A 244 4.74 -47.75 42.79
C PRO A 244 5.52 -47.53 41.49
N ARG A 245 6.85 -47.39 41.67
CA ARG A 245 7.91 -47.42 40.66
C ARG A 245 7.81 -48.67 39.77
N ARG A 246 7.81 -48.47 38.44
CA ARG A 246 8.15 -49.52 37.47
C ARG A 246 9.48 -49.18 36.78
N ALA A 247 10.34 -50.19 36.76
CA ALA A 247 11.74 -50.19 36.40
C ALA A 247 12.03 -49.87 34.92
N GLU A 248 13.25 -49.38 34.72
CA GLU A 248 13.92 -49.12 33.46
C GLU A 248 14.02 -50.36 32.57
N ARG A 249 13.81 -50.17 31.25
CA ARG A 249 14.52 -50.93 30.23
C ARG A 249 14.96 -50.02 29.08
N SER A 250 16.26 -50.07 28.87
CA SER A 250 17.08 -49.58 27.76
C SER A 250 16.54 -49.95 26.38
N GLY A 251 16.76 -49.05 25.41
CA GLY A 251 16.43 -49.25 24.00
C GLY A 251 16.92 -48.11 23.09
N LEU A 252 18.23 -48.12 22.82
CA LEU A 252 18.98 -47.52 21.71
C LEU A 252 18.17 -46.86 20.56
N ARG A 253 18.49 -45.59 20.24
CA ARG A 253 18.26 -44.98 18.91
C ARG A 253 19.59 -44.45 18.35
N PRO A 254 20.12 -44.99 17.24
CA PRO A 254 21.26 -44.41 16.54
C PRO A 254 20.82 -43.34 15.52
N GLY A 255 21.48 -42.17 15.60
CA GLY A 255 22.02 -41.42 14.46
C GLY A 255 21.07 -40.91 13.37
N MET A 256 20.66 -39.65 13.47
CA MET A 256 20.22 -38.84 12.32
C MET A 256 21.36 -37.85 12.01
N GLY A 257 22.04 -38.06 10.89
CA GLY A 257 23.26 -37.34 10.49
C GLY A 257 23.04 -35.86 10.14
N PRO A 258 24.14 -35.10 9.93
CA PRO A 258 24.09 -33.66 9.70
C PRO A 258 23.51 -33.34 8.32
N GLN A 259 22.40 -32.59 8.27
CA GLN A 259 21.88 -32.00 7.03
C GLN A 259 22.70 -30.76 6.66
N GLN A 260 23.32 -30.82 5.48
CA GLN A 260 24.03 -29.70 4.86
C GLN A 260 23.07 -28.56 4.47
N PRO A 261 23.52 -27.29 4.58
CA PRO A 261 22.73 -26.13 4.18
C PRO A 261 22.61 -26.04 2.64
N ARG A 262 21.38 -25.87 2.15
CA ARG A 262 21.10 -25.56 0.74
C ARG A 262 21.33 -24.05 0.48
N PRO A 263 21.98 -23.66 -0.63
CA PRO A 263 22.21 -22.26 -0.95
C PRO A 263 20.93 -21.54 -1.41
N ILE A 264 20.80 -20.29 -0.96
CA ILE A 264 19.72 -19.33 -1.26
C ILE A 264 20.18 -18.44 -2.41
N THR A 265 20.30 -19.00 -3.62
CA THR A 265 20.43 -18.18 -4.84
C THR A 265 19.64 -18.82 -5.97
N PRO A 266 18.94 -18.04 -6.81
CA PRO A 266 18.27 -18.57 -7.99
C PRO A 266 19.32 -19.11 -8.97
N GLN A 267 19.04 -20.26 -9.56
CA GLN A 267 19.88 -20.85 -10.60
C GLN A 267 19.73 -19.99 -11.85
N THR A 268 20.84 -19.46 -12.35
CA THR A 268 20.90 -18.75 -13.62
C THR A 268 20.61 -19.76 -14.73
N THR A 269 19.38 -19.74 -15.27
CA THR A 269 19.06 -20.48 -16.49
C THR A 269 19.85 -19.84 -17.63
N GLY A 270 20.89 -20.52 -18.12
CA GLY A 270 21.60 -20.14 -19.34
C GLY A 270 20.78 -20.45 -20.59
N ASP A 271 19.53 -20.00 -20.64
CA ASP A 271 18.71 -20.13 -21.84
C ASP A 271 19.26 -19.16 -22.91
N PRO A 272 19.73 -19.66 -24.07
CA PRO A 272 20.23 -18.81 -25.15
C PRO A 272 19.17 -17.82 -25.67
N THR A 273 17.89 -18.03 -25.37
CA THR A 273 16.79 -17.14 -25.73
C THR A 273 16.83 -15.81 -24.95
N ASP A 274 17.23 -15.86 -23.67
CA ASP A 274 17.30 -14.68 -22.81
C ASP A 274 18.49 -13.78 -23.17
N VAL A 275 19.62 -14.37 -23.57
CA VAL A 275 20.80 -13.63 -24.03
C VAL A 275 20.51 -12.89 -25.34
N ASN A 276 19.80 -13.54 -26.26
CA ASN A 276 19.41 -12.91 -27.53
C ASN A 276 18.43 -11.75 -27.33
N LEU A 277 17.56 -11.82 -26.33
CA LEU A 277 16.63 -10.75 -26.01
C LEU A 277 17.36 -9.53 -25.44
N LEU A 278 18.36 -9.75 -24.58
CA LEU A 278 19.21 -8.70 -24.01
C LEU A 278 20.10 -8.02 -25.06
N ILE A 279 20.63 -8.78 -26.02
CA ILE A 279 21.42 -8.23 -27.14
C ILE A 279 20.55 -7.28 -27.99
N ARG A 280 19.33 -7.71 -28.35
CA ARG A 280 18.40 -6.87 -29.14
C ARG A 280 17.99 -5.59 -28.40
N LEU A 281 17.84 -5.68 -27.08
CA LEU A 281 17.45 -4.54 -26.25
C LEU A 281 18.58 -3.52 -26.12
N ARG A 282 19.83 -3.98 -26.01
CA ARG A 282 21.02 -3.12 -26.06
C ARG A 282 21.13 -2.43 -27.42
N ASP A 283 21.07 -3.19 -28.50
CA ASP A 283 21.25 -2.63 -29.85
C ASP A 283 20.14 -1.61 -30.20
N ALA A 284 18.91 -1.82 -29.71
CA ALA A 284 17.82 -0.86 -29.85
C ALA A 284 18.01 0.43 -29.02
N LEU A 285 18.72 0.37 -27.88
CA LEU A 285 19.01 1.53 -27.04
C LEU A 285 20.20 2.33 -27.58
N GLU A 286 21.20 1.68 -28.16
CA GLU A 286 22.33 2.34 -28.83
C GLU A 286 21.90 3.08 -30.09
N ALA A 287 20.89 2.59 -30.82
CA ALA A 287 20.34 3.26 -32.00
C ALA A 287 19.52 4.53 -31.70
N LEU A 288 19.26 4.83 -30.42
CA LEU A 288 18.51 6.01 -29.98
C LEU A 288 19.42 7.16 -29.45
N GLN A 289 20.74 6.96 -29.46
CA GLN A 289 21.75 7.98 -29.14
C GLN A 289 22.35 8.58 -30.41
#